data_AF-A0A378I0S5-F1
#
_entry.id   AF-A0A378I0S5-F1
#
_cell.length_a   1.000
_cell.length_b   1.000
_cell.length_c   1.000
_cell.angle_alpha   90.00
_cell.angle_beta   90.00
_cell.angle_gamma   90.00
#
_symmetry.space_group_name_H-M   'P 1'
#
loop_
_entity.id
_entity.type
_entity.pdbx_description
1 polymer ?
#
loop_
_entity_poly.entity_id
_entity_poly.type
_entity_poly.pdbx_seq_one_letter_code
_entity_poly.pdbx_strand_id
1 'polypeptide(L)'
;MVTRVIDNPGRGKCAFFSFSIGLMDMIKHQCARDPRGRSAIFETFQNLSVAALGLSSVDELNISLDEIKKFNYNKQSFQLLDKMQRCFRHIIYHHRTSDLRAGGLNFDNGVGPTAFFDFNELVRCFAKNDFQSAQFIGLINFPAARAYAEKAANEIKSIMKRLTEWYPSKRADEAYTTARNKYMLKHFDHYASEIIFKAFNDDVYNQAGEVNDSSCIVAALRDVTVESRWGTHQDLDELAHIFNIKLGVRTYSERGSYQNIPAGAAFTLNNWGNGHWNTSLTFLGTFAGKKYDTFTKDSVISKEEIKEILLTYTTGWKSIFTPRHHLDIAKQLIKDCDNETINVTTIANKLSRYMTETNFAKNSSFIKRAHYIIARAEYSLAPAKDAGKFIEPSSLNL
;
A
#
# COMPACT_ATOMS: atom_id res chain seq x y z
N MET A 1 14.63 -14.99 2.73
CA MET A 1 14.06 -13.62 2.66
C MET A 1 14.09 -12.98 4.03
N VAL A 2 14.22 -11.66 4.11
CA VAL A 2 14.20 -10.86 5.35
C VAL A 2 13.11 -9.82 5.19
N THR A 3 12.09 -9.87 6.03
CA THR A 3 11.09 -8.79 6.10
C THR A 3 11.65 -7.67 6.97
N ARG A 4 11.71 -6.46 6.43
CA ARG A 4 12.06 -5.26 7.20
C ARG A 4 10.82 -4.43 7.42
N VAL A 5 10.66 -3.96 8.66
CA VAL A 5 9.66 -2.94 9.00
C VAL A 5 10.29 -1.59 8.73
N ILE A 6 9.67 -0.81 7.86
CA ILE A 6 10.05 0.56 7.50
C ILE A 6 9.09 1.49 8.23
N ASP A 7 9.62 2.14 9.26
CA ASP A 7 8.88 3.16 10.00
C ASP A 7 8.82 4.48 9.22
N ASN A 8 7.97 5.43 9.63
CA ASN A 8 7.82 6.73 8.98
C ASN A 8 7.86 7.88 10.01
N PRO A 9 8.11 9.13 9.60
CA PRO A 9 8.28 10.27 10.52
C PRO A 9 7.03 10.67 11.35
N GLY A 10 5.91 9.95 11.26
CA GLY A 10 4.71 10.20 12.06
C GLY A 10 4.08 11.57 11.79
N ARG A 11 3.32 12.12 12.76
CA ARG A 11 2.58 13.41 12.72
C ARG A 11 1.16 13.34 12.14
N GLY A 12 0.39 12.31 12.48
CA GLY A 12 -1.02 12.17 12.04
C GLY A 12 -1.20 11.76 10.57
N LYS A 13 -0.09 11.55 9.84
CA LYS A 13 -0.06 11.15 8.42
C LYS A 13 0.47 9.72 8.19
N CYS A 14 0.74 8.99 9.26
CA CYS A 14 1.47 7.71 9.22
C CYS A 14 0.81 6.67 8.30
N ALA A 15 -0.53 6.60 8.26
CA ALA A 15 -1.26 5.70 7.35
C ALA A 15 -0.88 5.93 5.89
N PHE A 16 -1.04 7.17 5.41
CA PHE A 16 -0.74 7.54 4.03
C PHE A 16 0.75 7.48 3.72
N PHE A 17 1.63 7.86 4.65
CA PHE A 17 3.07 7.66 4.48
C PHE A 17 3.45 6.20 4.32
N SER A 18 2.82 5.31 5.10
CA SER A 18 3.07 3.88 4.99
C SER A 18 2.62 3.33 3.63
N PHE A 19 1.45 3.78 3.15
CA PHE A 19 1.02 3.46 1.79
C PHE A 19 1.97 4.02 0.74
N SER A 20 2.47 5.26 0.89
CA SER A 20 3.45 5.87 -0.02
C SER A 20 4.71 5.02 -0.12
N ILE A 21 5.25 4.57 1.01
CA ILE A 21 6.46 3.72 1.05
C ILE A 21 6.22 2.41 0.30
N GLY A 22 5.07 1.76 0.50
CA GLY A 22 4.69 0.55 -0.23
C GLY A 22 4.55 0.77 -1.74
N LEU A 23 3.85 1.84 -2.14
CA LEU A 23 3.67 2.18 -3.56
C LEU A 23 5.01 2.51 -4.24
N MET A 24 5.88 3.27 -3.57
CA MET A 24 7.23 3.59 -4.07
C MET A 24 8.06 2.33 -4.28
N ASP A 25 7.99 1.37 -3.37
CA ASP A 25 8.67 0.09 -3.50
C ASP A 25 8.19 -0.68 -4.75
N MET A 26 6.88 -0.74 -4.97
CA MET A 26 6.31 -1.34 -6.18
C MET A 26 6.79 -0.64 -7.46
N ILE A 27 6.82 0.70 -7.46
CA ILE A 27 7.30 1.51 -8.59
C ILE A 27 8.78 1.19 -8.87
N LYS A 28 9.64 1.17 -7.84
CA LYS A 28 11.05 0.80 -7.99
C LYS A 28 11.22 -0.57 -8.63
N HIS A 29 10.47 -1.56 -8.16
CA HIS A 29 10.48 -2.91 -8.72
C HIS A 29 9.97 -2.95 -10.17
N GLN A 30 8.95 -2.17 -10.55
CA GLN A 30 8.54 -2.05 -11.96
C GLN A 30 9.62 -1.43 -12.83
N CYS A 31 10.24 -0.34 -12.37
CA CYS A 31 11.34 0.31 -13.08
C CYS A 31 12.56 -0.61 -13.24
N ALA A 32 12.83 -1.48 -12.26
CA ALA A 32 13.91 -2.45 -12.36
C ALA A 32 13.64 -3.51 -13.45
N ARG A 33 12.36 -3.85 -13.66
CA ARG A 33 11.91 -4.86 -14.65
C ARG A 33 11.83 -4.31 -16.07
N ASP A 34 11.41 -3.06 -16.26
CA ASP A 34 11.32 -2.44 -17.58
C ASP A 34 12.72 -1.98 -18.03
N PRO A 35 13.26 -2.45 -19.17
CA PRO A 35 14.55 -1.98 -19.71
C PRO A 35 14.63 -0.46 -19.94
N ARG A 36 13.49 0.20 -20.14
CA ARG A 36 13.36 1.66 -20.29
C ARG A 36 13.16 2.38 -18.95
N GLY A 37 13.08 1.64 -17.84
CA GLY A 37 12.95 2.18 -16.49
C GLY A 37 11.58 2.80 -16.20
N ARG A 38 10.52 2.41 -16.92
CA ARG A 38 9.15 2.95 -16.75
C ARG A 38 8.37 2.19 -15.68
N SER A 39 7.30 2.80 -15.19
CA SER A 39 6.35 2.19 -14.25
C SER A 39 4.93 2.63 -14.58
N ALA A 40 4.09 1.66 -14.94
CA ALA A 40 2.67 1.89 -15.18
C ALA A 40 1.95 2.35 -13.89
N ILE A 41 2.36 1.85 -12.72
CA ILE A 41 1.80 2.30 -11.43
C ILE A 41 2.11 3.78 -11.19
N PHE A 42 3.32 4.23 -11.55
CA PHE A 42 3.67 5.64 -11.44
C PHE A 42 2.86 6.51 -12.40
N GLU A 43 2.67 6.08 -13.64
CA GLU A 43 1.81 6.77 -14.62
C GLU A 43 0.36 6.86 -14.12
N THR A 44 -0.21 5.77 -13.59
CA THR A 44 -1.53 5.76 -12.96
C THR A 44 -1.59 6.75 -11.77
N PHE A 45 -0.59 6.73 -10.89
CA PHE A 45 -0.49 7.66 -9.77
C PHE A 45 -0.47 9.13 -10.24
N GLN A 46 0.33 9.46 -11.25
CA GLN A 46 0.41 10.82 -11.77
C GLN A 46 -0.93 11.27 -12.36
N ASN A 47 -1.55 10.44 -13.21
CA ASN A 47 -2.82 10.77 -13.85
C ASN A 47 -3.95 10.97 -12.83
N LEU A 48 -4.08 10.07 -11.85
CA LEU A 48 -5.06 10.20 -10.79
C LEU A 48 -4.81 11.44 -9.91
N SER A 49 -3.54 11.73 -9.61
CA SER A 49 -3.18 12.90 -8.78
C SER A 49 -3.48 14.21 -9.49
N VAL A 50 -3.16 14.31 -10.80
CA VAL A 50 -3.46 15.49 -11.62
C VAL A 50 -4.96 15.75 -11.64
N ALA A 51 -5.77 14.73 -11.94
CA ALA A 51 -7.22 14.84 -11.95
C ALA A 51 -7.78 15.25 -10.58
N ALA A 52 -7.35 14.56 -9.50
CA ALA A 52 -7.88 14.77 -8.16
C ALA A 52 -7.49 16.13 -7.53
N LEU A 53 -6.34 16.69 -7.93
CA LEU A 53 -5.86 17.99 -7.48
C LEU A 53 -6.32 19.15 -8.40
N GLY A 54 -6.95 18.85 -9.53
CA GLY A 54 -7.34 19.86 -10.52
C GLY A 54 -6.14 20.53 -11.18
N LEU A 55 -5.04 19.80 -11.36
CA LEU A 55 -3.84 20.31 -12.04
C LEU A 55 -4.01 20.24 -13.55
N SER A 56 -3.32 21.13 -14.26
CA SER A 56 -3.40 21.17 -15.73
C SER A 56 -2.44 20.19 -16.40
N SER A 57 -1.40 19.74 -15.69
CA SER A 57 -0.41 18.79 -16.22
C SER A 57 0.32 18.02 -15.12
N VAL A 58 1.03 16.97 -15.53
CA VAL A 58 1.91 16.17 -14.67
C VAL A 58 3.11 16.98 -14.15
N ASP A 59 3.57 18.00 -14.89
CA ASP A 59 4.69 18.84 -14.48
C ASP A 59 4.34 19.66 -13.23
N GLU A 60 3.08 20.08 -13.09
CA GLU A 60 2.59 20.80 -11.91
C GLU A 60 2.53 19.93 -10.64
N LEU A 61 2.45 18.60 -10.79
CA LEU A 61 2.46 17.67 -9.65
C LEU A 61 3.80 17.73 -8.90
N ASN A 62 4.89 18.03 -9.62
CA ASN A 62 6.24 18.14 -9.06
C ASN A 62 6.66 16.92 -8.22
N ILE A 63 6.34 15.72 -8.73
CA ILE A 63 6.84 14.43 -8.21
C ILE A 63 7.44 13.70 -9.42
N SER A 64 8.76 13.46 -9.39
CA SER A 64 9.45 12.80 -10.48
C SER A 64 9.69 11.32 -10.21
N LEU A 65 9.78 10.51 -11.27
CA LEU A 65 10.13 9.10 -11.15
C LEU A 65 11.52 8.90 -10.55
N ASP A 66 12.46 9.80 -10.84
CA ASP A 66 13.82 9.75 -10.30
C ASP A 66 13.84 9.96 -8.78
N GLU A 67 13.00 10.86 -8.26
CA GLU A 67 12.83 11.08 -6.82
C GLU A 67 12.31 9.81 -6.11
N ILE A 68 11.32 9.12 -6.71
CA ILE A 68 10.80 7.84 -6.22
C ILE A 68 11.89 6.77 -6.24
N LYS A 69 12.63 6.65 -7.35
CA LYS A 69 13.71 5.66 -7.51
C LYS A 69 14.84 5.86 -6.50
N LYS A 70 15.14 7.11 -6.15
CA LYS A 70 16.18 7.48 -5.17
C LYS A 70 15.69 7.52 -3.73
N PHE A 71 14.41 7.22 -3.47
CA PHE A 71 13.86 7.26 -2.12
C PHE A 71 14.61 6.34 -1.18
N ASN A 72 15.13 6.87 -0.08
CA ASN A 72 15.90 6.11 0.90
C ASN A 72 15.02 5.74 2.10
N TYR A 73 14.76 4.45 2.30
CA TYR A 73 13.92 3.95 3.40
C TYR A 73 14.42 4.33 4.80
N ASN A 74 15.73 4.54 4.99
CA ASN A 74 16.33 4.91 6.27
C ASN A 74 16.54 6.43 6.43
N LYS A 75 16.55 7.19 5.32
CA LYS A 75 16.70 8.65 5.28
C LYS A 75 15.61 9.24 4.40
N GLN A 76 14.38 9.12 4.87
CA GLN A 76 13.18 9.38 4.07
C GLN A 76 13.05 10.87 3.74
N SER A 77 12.73 11.18 2.48
CA SER A 77 12.35 12.54 2.08
C SER A 77 10.95 12.84 2.62
N PHE A 78 10.88 13.66 3.69
CA PHE A 78 9.59 14.11 4.23
C PHE A 78 8.78 14.87 3.18
N GLN A 79 9.44 15.70 2.36
CA GLN A 79 8.79 16.46 1.31
C GLN A 79 8.10 15.54 0.28
N LEU A 80 8.77 14.45 -0.15
CA LEU A 80 8.17 13.48 -1.06
C LEU A 80 6.96 12.79 -0.44
N LEU A 81 7.13 12.30 0.80
CA LEU A 81 6.05 11.64 1.53
C LEU A 81 4.84 12.58 1.71
N ASP A 82 5.09 13.86 1.99
CA ASP A 82 4.05 14.87 2.16
C ASP A 82 3.29 15.19 0.87
N LYS A 83 4.00 15.28 -0.26
CA LYS A 83 3.37 15.41 -1.57
C LYS A 83 2.51 14.17 -1.89
N MET A 84 3.05 12.97 -1.70
CA MET A 84 2.33 11.73 -2.00
C MET A 84 1.09 11.53 -1.12
N GLN A 85 1.16 11.79 0.18
CA GLN A 85 -0.01 11.66 1.06
C GLN A 85 -1.12 12.64 0.68
N ARG A 86 -0.77 13.87 0.29
CA ARG A 86 -1.74 14.85 -0.20
C ARG A 86 -2.43 14.32 -1.46
N CYS A 87 -1.67 13.78 -2.41
CA CYS A 87 -2.24 13.17 -3.61
C CYS A 87 -3.24 12.07 -3.26
N PHE A 88 -2.88 11.14 -2.38
CA PHE A 88 -3.76 10.04 -1.99
C PHE A 88 -5.07 10.51 -1.34
N ARG A 89 -5.00 11.48 -0.43
CA ARG A 89 -6.21 12.04 0.19
C ARG A 89 -7.16 12.64 -0.84
N HIS A 90 -6.62 13.40 -1.79
CA HIS A 90 -7.41 14.00 -2.86
C HIS A 90 -7.96 12.93 -3.82
N ILE A 91 -7.17 11.90 -4.14
CA ILE A 91 -7.62 10.76 -4.96
C ILE A 91 -8.81 10.06 -4.30
N ILE A 92 -8.75 9.79 -2.99
CA ILE A 92 -9.87 9.20 -2.24
C ILE A 92 -11.10 10.11 -2.29
N TYR A 93 -10.94 11.40 -2.00
CA TYR A 93 -12.04 12.35 -2.03
C TYR A 93 -12.71 12.40 -3.41
N HIS A 94 -11.90 12.48 -4.47
CA HIS A 94 -12.39 12.48 -5.84
C HIS A 94 -13.09 11.16 -6.18
N HIS A 95 -12.53 10.02 -5.80
CA HIS A 95 -13.16 8.71 -6.02
C HIS A 95 -14.54 8.62 -5.34
N ARG A 96 -14.62 8.93 -4.04
CA ARG A 96 -15.89 8.90 -3.28
C ARG A 96 -16.96 9.82 -3.86
N THR A 97 -16.57 11.01 -4.34
CA THR A 97 -17.51 11.96 -4.96
C THR A 97 -17.90 11.56 -6.38
N SER A 98 -16.99 10.98 -7.17
CA SER A 98 -17.29 10.40 -8.47
C SER A 98 -18.25 9.23 -8.37
N ASP A 99 -18.10 8.36 -7.37
CA ASP A 99 -18.99 7.21 -7.16
C ASP A 99 -20.45 7.66 -6.95
N LEU A 100 -20.67 8.74 -6.20
CA LEU A 100 -22.01 9.32 -6.00
C LEU A 100 -22.61 9.89 -7.29
N ARG A 101 -21.78 10.42 -8.18
CA ARG A 101 -22.22 10.97 -9.49
C ARG A 101 -22.49 9.88 -10.52
N ALA A 102 -21.69 8.80 -10.48
CA ALA A 102 -21.74 7.73 -11.46
C ALA A 102 -22.88 6.74 -11.22
N GLY A 103 -23.24 6.53 -9.95
CA GLY A 103 -24.37 5.69 -9.57
C GLY A 103 -25.27 6.45 -8.62
N GLY A 104 -26.52 6.69 -9.05
CA GLY A 104 -27.62 6.72 -8.09
C GLY A 104 -27.61 5.44 -7.25
N LEU A 105 -28.47 5.33 -6.23
CA LEU A 105 -28.50 4.19 -5.31
C LEU A 105 -28.98 2.88 -5.99
N ASN A 106 -28.21 2.36 -6.95
CA ASN A 106 -28.44 1.10 -7.61
C ASN A 106 -27.59 0.03 -6.92
N PHE A 107 -28.26 -0.74 -6.08
CA PHE A 107 -27.65 -1.78 -5.26
C PHE A 107 -27.80 -3.19 -5.86
N ASP A 108 -28.17 -3.32 -7.14
CA ASP A 108 -28.47 -4.61 -7.79
C ASP A 108 -27.33 -5.64 -7.65
N ASN A 109 -26.08 -5.18 -7.52
CA ASN A 109 -24.91 -6.03 -7.34
C ASN A 109 -24.36 -6.08 -5.91
N GLY A 110 -25.05 -5.48 -4.93
CA GLY A 110 -24.59 -5.40 -3.54
C GLY A 110 -23.35 -4.51 -3.34
N VAL A 111 -23.11 -3.57 -4.24
CA VAL A 111 -22.05 -2.57 -4.16
C VAL A 111 -22.71 -1.20 -4.17
N GLY A 112 -22.67 -0.51 -3.02
CA GLY A 112 -23.17 0.84 -2.85
C GLY A 112 -22.03 1.86 -2.77
N PRO A 113 -22.32 3.17 -2.88
CA PRO A 113 -21.31 4.19 -2.62
C PRO A 113 -20.78 4.08 -1.20
N THR A 114 -19.46 4.22 -1.01
CA THR A 114 -18.82 4.22 0.32
C THR A 114 -19.49 5.18 1.29
N ALA A 115 -19.86 6.38 0.82
CA ALA A 115 -20.54 7.39 1.61
C ALA A 115 -21.86 6.90 2.23
N PHE A 116 -22.61 6.03 1.52
CA PHE A 116 -23.84 5.44 2.04
C PHE A 116 -23.54 4.49 3.20
N PHE A 117 -22.54 3.62 3.06
CA PHE A 117 -22.15 2.70 4.12
C PHE A 117 -21.65 3.44 5.36
N ASP A 118 -20.87 4.50 5.18
CA ASP A 118 -20.39 5.35 6.28
C ASP A 118 -21.55 6.04 7.00
N PHE A 119 -22.49 6.62 6.24
CA PHE A 119 -23.66 7.30 6.81
C PHE A 119 -24.58 6.33 7.55
N ASN A 120 -24.85 5.17 6.97
CA ASN A 120 -25.65 4.13 7.58
C ASN A 120 -25.04 3.66 8.91
N GLU A 121 -23.73 3.37 8.93
CA GLU A 121 -23.04 2.98 10.16
C GLU A 121 -23.09 4.09 11.21
N LEU A 122 -22.92 5.36 10.84
CA LEU A 122 -23.04 6.49 11.75
C LEU A 122 -24.44 6.59 12.38
N VAL A 123 -25.50 6.50 11.56
CA VAL A 123 -26.89 6.50 12.05
C VAL A 123 -27.12 5.32 12.99
N ARG A 124 -26.64 4.12 12.64
CA ARG A 124 -26.73 2.94 13.50
C ARG A 124 -26.05 3.16 14.85
N CYS A 125 -24.88 3.77 14.88
CA CYS A 125 -24.13 4.06 16.09
C CYS A 125 -24.91 5.02 17.01
N PHE A 126 -25.48 6.11 16.46
CA PHE A 126 -26.35 7.01 17.22
C PHE A 126 -27.62 6.32 17.71
N ALA A 127 -28.20 5.46 16.89
CA ALA A 127 -29.41 4.75 17.23
C ALA A 127 -29.19 3.79 18.40
N LYS A 128 -28.11 3.00 18.36
CA LYS A 128 -27.77 2.00 19.39
C LYS A 128 -26.96 2.57 20.58
N ASN A 129 -26.56 3.84 20.52
CA ASN A 129 -25.57 4.43 21.43
C ASN A 129 -24.26 3.61 21.48
N ASP A 130 -23.80 3.07 20.33
CA ASP A 130 -22.62 2.20 20.21
C ASP A 130 -21.57 2.86 19.32
N PHE A 131 -20.67 3.65 19.90
CA PHE A 131 -19.62 4.40 19.18
C PHE A 131 -18.31 3.64 19.01
N GLN A 132 -18.33 2.31 19.06
CA GLN A 132 -17.09 1.52 19.04
C GLN A 132 -16.54 1.23 17.64
N SER A 133 -17.20 1.71 16.58
CA SER A 133 -16.74 1.53 15.20
C SER A 133 -15.92 2.74 14.74
N ALA A 134 -14.71 2.49 14.24
CA ALA A 134 -13.79 3.51 13.74
C ALA A 134 -14.00 3.85 12.25
N GLN A 135 -15.07 3.35 11.62
CA GLN A 135 -15.26 3.40 10.16
C GLN A 135 -15.79 4.76 9.65
N PHE A 136 -16.48 5.55 10.47
CA PHE A 136 -17.18 6.78 10.05
C PHE A 136 -16.50 8.10 10.50
N ILE A 137 -15.20 8.09 10.77
CA ILE A 137 -14.48 9.24 11.37
C ILE A 137 -14.68 10.54 10.57
N GLY A 138 -14.81 10.47 9.24
CA GLY A 138 -15.05 11.66 8.42
C GLY A 138 -16.41 12.33 8.67
N LEU A 139 -17.49 11.55 8.68
CA LEU A 139 -18.86 12.07 8.86
C LEU A 139 -19.10 12.58 10.29
N ILE A 140 -18.59 11.87 11.31
CA ILE A 140 -18.80 12.28 12.71
C ILE A 140 -18.07 13.58 13.08
N ASN A 141 -16.95 13.88 12.41
CA ASN A 141 -16.20 15.12 12.61
C ASN A 141 -16.85 16.34 11.96
N PHE A 142 -17.84 16.15 11.07
CA PHE A 142 -18.54 17.23 10.41
C PHE A 142 -19.87 17.54 11.13
N PRO A 143 -20.02 18.67 11.83
CA PRO A 143 -21.15 18.91 12.73
C PRO A 143 -22.53 18.79 12.07
N ALA A 144 -22.67 19.26 10.82
CA ALA A 144 -23.94 19.20 10.10
C ALA A 144 -24.31 17.75 9.72
N ALA A 145 -23.36 16.98 9.19
CA ALA A 145 -23.59 15.57 8.85
C ALA A 145 -23.88 14.73 10.10
N ARG A 146 -23.16 15.03 11.19
CA ARG A 146 -23.41 14.43 12.51
C ARG A 146 -24.83 14.69 13.01
N ALA A 147 -25.25 15.96 13.03
CA ALA A 147 -26.61 16.34 13.47
C ALA A 147 -27.69 15.70 12.57
N TYR A 148 -27.42 15.60 11.27
CA TYR A 148 -28.31 14.95 10.32
C TYR A 148 -28.45 13.44 10.58
N ALA A 149 -27.34 12.76 10.85
CA ALA A 149 -27.34 11.35 11.24
C ALA A 149 -28.04 11.11 12.60
N GLU A 150 -27.84 12.00 13.57
CA GLU A 150 -28.54 11.97 14.87
C GLU A 150 -30.06 12.11 14.70
N LYS A 151 -30.52 12.97 13.78
CA LYS A 151 -31.93 13.13 13.45
C LYS A 151 -32.53 11.83 12.90
N ALA A 152 -31.90 11.22 11.90
CA ALA A 152 -32.34 9.95 11.33
C ALA A 152 -32.34 8.83 12.40
N ALA A 153 -31.33 8.79 13.27
CA ALA A 153 -31.26 7.83 14.35
C ALA A 153 -32.41 7.98 15.37
N ASN A 154 -32.81 9.21 15.69
CA ASN A 154 -33.92 9.48 16.61
C ASN A 154 -35.28 9.09 16.02
N GLU A 155 -35.45 9.24 14.71
CA GLU A 155 -36.63 8.72 13.99
C GLU A 155 -36.71 7.19 14.06
N ILE A 156 -35.57 6.52 13.91
CA ILE A 156 -35.52 5.05 14.07
C ILE A 156 -35.85 4.64 15.52
N LYS A 157 -35.33 5.36 16.52
CA LYS A 157 -35.64 5.11 17.94
C LYS A 157 -37.11 5.28 18.28
N SER A 158 -37.81 6.23 17.65
CA SER A 158 -39.22 6.49 17.95
C SER A 158 -40.14 5.38 17.42
N ILE A 159 -39.72 4.69 16.36
CA ILE A 159 -40.50 3.62 15.71
C ILE A 159 -40.10 2.23 16.22
N MET A 160 -38.81 1.99 16.48
CA MET A 160 -38.31 0.69 16.91
C MET A 160 -38.34 0.52 18.43
N LYS A 161 -39.30 -0.28 18.94
CA LYS A 161 -39.39 -0.64 20.36
C LYS A 161 -38.16 -1.40 20.89
N ARG A 162 -37.43 -2.13 20.04
CA ARG A 162 -36.21 -2.88 20.39
C ARG A 162 -35.20 -2.87 19.24
N LEU A 163 -34.14 -2.05 19.37
CA LEU A 163 -33.03 -1.97 18.40
C LEU A 163 -32.15 -3.24 18.34
N THR A 164 -32.37 -4.20 19.24
CA THR A 164 -31.69 -5.50 19.27
C THR A 164 -32.00 -6.36 18.05
N GLU A 165 -33.08 -6.08 17.32
CA GLU A 165 -33.53 -6.84 16.15
C GLU A 165 -32.91 -6.34 14.83
N TRP A 166 -32.29 -5.15 14.83
CA TRP A 166 -31.81 -4.50 13.60
C TRP A 166 -30.60 -5.20 12.94
N TYR A 167 -29.83 -6.02 13.67
CA TYR A 167 -28.75 -6.84 13.12
C TYR A 167 -28.49 -8.10 13.98
N PRO A 168 -28.05 -9.23 13.38
CA PRO A 168 -27.51 -10.34 14.17
C PRO A 168 -26.29 -9.87 14.97
N SER A 169 -26.36 -9.98 16.30
CA SER A 169 -25.30 -9.54 17.21
C SER A 169 -24.17 -10.57 17.32
N LYS A 170 -23.35 -10.73 16.27
CA LYS A 170 -22.08 -11.49 16.38
C LYS A 170 -20.92 -10.68 15.81
N ARG A 171 -20.02 -10.25 16.69
CA ARG A 171 -19.09 -9.14 16.49
C ARG A 171 -17.68 -9.53 16.01
N ALA A 172 -17.48 -10.74 15.50
CA ALA A 172 -16.14 -11.25 15.24
C ALA A 172 -16.08 -12.12 13.97
N ASP A 173 -16.16 -11.50 12.80
CA ASP A 173 -15.56 -12.05 11.57
C ASP A 173 -15.57 -11.05 10.39
N GLU A 174 -14.62 -11.14 9.46
CA GLU A 174 -14.66 -10.41 8.19
C GLU A 174 -15.86 -10.85 7.32
N ALA A 175 -16.26 -12.12 7.49
CA ALA A 175 -17.51 -12.66 6.97
C ALA A 175 -18.75 -11.94 7.54
N TYR A 176 -18.68 -11.39 8.76
CA TYR A 176 -19.78 -10.62 9.35
C TYR A 176 -19.92 -9.25 8.68
N THR A 177 -18.85 -8.53 8.36
CA THR A 177 -18.95 -7.24 7.66
C THR A 177 -19.51 -7.41 6.24
N THR A 178 -19.06 -8.44 5.50
CA THR A 178 -19.61 -8.74 4.17
C THR A 178 -21.06 -9.22 4.24
N ALA A 179 -21.40 -10.10 5.19
CA ALA A 179 -22.78 -10.52 5.41
C ALA A 179 -23.67 -9.37 5.88
N ARG A 180 -23.15 -8.46 6.71
CA ARG A 180 -23.82 -7.24 7.16
C ARG A 180 -24.08 -6.30 5.99
N ASN A 181 -23.08 -6.01 5.17
CA ASN A 181 -23.23 -5.17 3.97
C ASN A 181 -24.25 -5.79 3.00
N LYS A 182 -24.18 -7.10 2.78
CA LYS A 182 -25.17 -7.83 1.97
C LYS A 182 -26.57 -7.81 2.59
N TYR A 183 -26.69 -7.90 3.92
CA TYR A 183 -27.95 -7.80 4.66
C TYR A 183 -28.55 -6.40 4.52
N MET A 184 -27.74 -5.34 4.69
CA MET A 184 -28.15 -3.95 4.52
C MET A 184 -28.74 -3.68 3.14
N LEU A 185 -28.15 -4.30 2.11
CA LEU A 185 -28.55 -4.09 0.73
C LEU A 185 -29.71 -4.98 0.28
N LYS A 186 -29.93 -6.13 0.95
CA LYS A 186 -30.99 -7.09 0.59
C LYS A 186 -32.27 -6.96 1.41
N HIS A 187 -32.25 -6.21 2.51
CA HIS A 187 -33.40 -6.03 3.39
C HIS A 187 -33.75 -4.55 3.55
N PHE A 188 -33.94 -3.87 2.41
CA PHE A 188 -34.54 -2.53 2.40
C PHE A 188 -35.97 -2.52 2.95
N ASP A 189 -36.65 -3.67 3.00
CA ASP A 189 -38.00 -3.84 3.58
C ASP A 189 -38.06 -3.62 5.11
N HIS A 190 -36.94 -3.36 5.77
CA HIS A 190 -36.90 -3.04 7.20
C HIS A 190 -36.98 -1.52 7.38
N TYR A 191 -38.00 -1.02 8.12
CA TYR A 191 -38.27 0.42 8.34
C TYR A 191 -37.03 1.28 8.62
N ALA A 192 -36.07 0.78 9.40
CA ALA A 192 -34.84 1.52 9.70
C ALA A 192 -33.91 1.70 8.47
N SER A 193 -33.86 0.72 7.56
CA SER A 193 -33.11 0.82 6.30
C SER A 193 -33.75 1.84 5.36
N GLU A 194 -35.08 1.89 5.29
CA GLU A 194 -35.82 2.89 4.50
C GLU A 194 -35.57 4.31 5.00
N ILE A 195 -35.61 4.53 6.32
CA ILE A 195 -35.33 5.86 6.91
C ILE A 195 -33.92 6.32 6.56
N ILE A 196 -32.92 5.44 6.68
CA ILE A 196 -31.53 5.77 6.33
C ILE A 196 -31.38 6.05 4.85
N PHE A 197 -31.95 5.20 4.00
CA PHE A 197 -31.92 5.38 2.55
C PHE A 197 -32.55 6.71 2.15
N LYS A 198 -33.75 6.99 2.66
CA LYS A 198 -34.47 8.23 2.39
C LYS A 198 -33.66 9.44 2.87
N ALA A 199 -33.15 9.43 4.10
CA ALA A 199 -32.34 10.52 4.62
C ALA A 199 -31.07 10.75 3.77
N PHE A 200 -30.36 9.68 3.41
CA PHE A 200 -29.20 9.77 2.54
C PHE A 200 -29.59 10.36 1.18
N ASN A 201 -30.63 9.85 0.55
CA ASN A 201 -31.07 10.28 -0.77
C ASN A 201 -31.54 11.75 -0.77
N ASP A 202 -32.31 12.16 0.24
CA ASP A 202 -32.83 13.52 0.40
C ASP A 202 -31.72 14.56 0.61
N ASP A 203 -30.61 14.19 1.27
CA ASP A 203 -29.47 15.09 1.44
C ASP A 203 -28.55 15.08 0.22
N VAL A 204 -28.20 13.89 -0.29
CA VAL A 204 -27.16 13.71 -1.32
C VAL A 204 -27.63 14.05 -2.72
N TYR A 205 -28.90 13.83 -3.06
CA TYR A 205 -29.42 14.02 -4.41
C TYR A 205 -30.51 15.09 -4.46
N ASN A 206 -30.48 15.92 -5.51
CA ASN A 206 -31.53 16.91 -5.78
C ASN A 206 -32.73 16.25 -6.51
N GLN A 207 -33.78 17.04 -6.79
CA GLN A 207 -34.97 16.54 -7.49
C GLN A 207 -34.71 16.04 -8.92
N ALA A 208 -33.61 16.47 -9.55
CA ALA A 208 -33.16 16.00 -10.86
C ALA A 208 -32.34 14.70 -10.77
N GLY A 209 -32.08 14.18 -9.56
CA GLY A 209 -31.25 13.00 -9.34
C GLY A 209 -29.74 13.28 -9.42
N GLU A 210 -29.34 14.54 -9.44
CA GLU A 210 -27.93 14.95 -9.45
C GLU A 210 -27.42 15.16 -8.01
N VAL A 211 -26.11 15.07 -7.82
CA VAL A 211 -25.52 15.33 -6.50
C VAL A 211 -25.82 16.76 -6.05
N ASN A 212 -26.36 16.90 -4.85
CA ASN A 212 -26.76 18.17 -4.25
C ASN A 212 -25.54 18.92 -3.69
N ASP A 213 -25.27 20.11 -4.22
CA ASP A 213 -24.16 20.97 -3.76
C ASP A 213 -24.30 21.44 -2.30
N SER A 214 -25.52 21.44 -1.76
CA SER A 214 -25.78 21.78 -0.35
C SER A 214 -25.79 20.57 0.59
N SER A 215 -25.48 19.37 0.08
CA SER A 215 -25.45 18.14 0.87
C SER A 215 -24.41 18.21 2.00
N CYS A 216 -24.86 18.00 3.24
CA CYS A 216 -23.94 17.94 4.37
C CYS A 216 -23.11 16.64 4.37
N ILE A 217 -23.65 15.54 3.84
CA ILE A 217 -22.95 14.26 3.70
C ILE A 217 -21.83 14.38 2.66
N VAL A 218 -22.12 14.95 1.48
CA VAL A 218 -21.11 15.17 0.43
C VAL A 218 -20.02 16.12 0.92
N ALA A 219 -20.40 17.23 1.58
CA ALA A 219 -19.44 18.17 2.15
C ALA A 219 -18.48 17.50 3.16
N ALA A 220 -19.01 16.58 3.97
CA ALA A 220 -18.23 15.85 4.97
C ALA A 220 -17.20 14.88 4.36
N LEU A 221 -17.39 14.42 3.12
CA LEU A 221 -16.38 13.59 2.42
C LEU A 221 -15.03 14.29 2.28
N ARG A 222 -15.02 15.63 2.27
CA ARG A 222 -13.81 16.45 2.21
C ARG A 222 -12.90 16.26 3.42
N ASP A 223 -13.38 15.72 4.54
CA ASP A 223 -12.59 15.48 5.75
C ASP A 223 -11.31 14.67 5.48
N VAL A 224 -11.32 13.72 4.54
CA VAL A 224 -10.11 12.95 4.18
C VAL A 224 -8.96 13.84 3.70
N THR A 225 -9.27 15.02 3.13
CA THR A 225 -8.30 16.02 2.66
C THR A 225 -7.76 16.93 3.76
N VAL A 226 -8.31 16.87 4.97
CA VAL A 226 -7.83 17.67 6.11
C VAL A 226 -6.43 17.22 6.50
N GLU A 227 -5.55 18.20 6.63
CA GLU A 227 -4.17 17.98 6.98
C GLU A 227 -4.06 17.29 8.35
N SER A 228 -3.24 16.24 8.42
CA SER A 228 -3.02 15.43 9.63
C SER A 228 -4.26 14.68 10.17
N ARG A 229 -5.38 14.60 9.43
CA ARG A 229 -6.46 13.64 9.74
C ARG A 229 -5.89 12.22 9.65
N TRP A 230 -6.07 11.42 10.70
CA TRP A 230 -5.58 10.05 10.74
C TRP A 230 -6.25 9.22 9.64
N GLY A 231 -5.45 8.48 8.88
CA GLY A 231 -5.96 7.54 7.88
C GLY A 231 -6.48 6.27 8.55
N THR A 232 -7.59 5.75 8.03
CA THR A 232 -8.25 4.53 8.51
C THR A 232 -7.88 3.32 7.66
N HIS A 233 -8.29 2.12 8.09
CA HIS A 233 -8.18 0.91 7.28
C HIS A 233 -8.92 1.08 5.94
N GLN A 234 -10.12 1.65 5.97
CA GLN A 234 -10.95 1.91 4.80
C GLN A 234 -10.28 2.86 3.81
N ASP A 235 -9.64 3.94 4.29
CA ASP A 235 -8.88 4.84 3.41
C ASP A 235 -7.76 4.08 2.65
N LEU A 236 -7.10 3.13 3.31
CA LEU A 236 -6.02 2.32 2.73
C LEU A 236 -6.53 1.22 1.80
N ASP A 237 -7.67 0.60 2.13
CA ASP A 237 -8.33 -0.40 1.29
C ASP A 237 -8.88 0.22 0.00
N GLU A 238 -9.45 1.43 0.08
CA GLU A 238 -9.88 2.20 -1.09
C GLU A 238 -8.70 2.54 -2.00
N LEU A 239 -7.58 3.01 -1.45
CA LEU A 239 -6.36 3.24 -2.25
C LEU A 239 -5.88 1.95 -2.90
N ALA A 240 -5.87 0.84 -2.17
CA ALA A 240 -5.50 -0.45 -2.72
C ALA A 240 -6.43 -0.85 -3.87
N HIS A 241 -7.74 -0.62 -3.75
CA HIS A 241 -8.71 -0.86 -4.81
C HIS A 241 -8.46 0.02 -6.04
N ILE A 242 -8.32 1.35 -5.84
CA ILE A 242 -8.08 2.33 -6.91
C ILE A 242 -6.81 1.99 -7.70
N PHE A 243 -5.74 1.58 -7.02
CA PHE A 243 -4.48 1.20 -7.66
C PHE A 243 -4.43 -0.28 -8.09
N ASN A 244 -5.49 -1.06 -7.87
CA ASN A 244 -5.55 -2.50 -8.12
C ASN A 244 -4.39 -3.28 -7.47
N ILE A 245 -4.14 -2.97 -6.19
CA ILE A 245 -3.07 -3.53 -5.37
C ILE A 245 -3.66 -4.57 -4.41
N LYS A 246 -3.03 -5.74 -4.33
CA LYS A 246 -3.29 -6.71 -3.26
C LYS A 246 -2.57 -6.26 -1.99
N LEU A 247 -3.27 -5.52 -1.14
CA LEU A 247 -2.75 -5.03 0.13
C LEU A 247 -2.83 -6.11 1.22
N GLY A 248 -1.75 -6.30 1.97
CA GLY A 248 -1.81 -7.03 3.24
C GLY A 248 -1.91 -6.05 4.41
N VAL A 249 -2.72 -6.38 5.41
CA VAL A 249 -2.82 -5.60 6.65
C VAL A 249 -2.62 -6.50 7.87
N ARG A 250 -1.78 -6.04 8.80
CA ARG A 250 -1.57 -6.68 10.09
C ARG A 250 -1.85 -5.69 11.21
N THR A 251 -2.71 -6.07 12.14
CA THR A 251 -3.10 -5.21 13.27
C THR A 251 -2.60 -5.83 14.57
N TYR A 252 -1.80 -5.07 15.32
CA TYR A 252 -1.26 -5.47 16.61
C TYR A 252 -2.07 -4.82 17.73
N SER A 253 -2.55 -5.63 18.67
CA SER A 253 -3.30 -5.20 19.85
C SER A 253 -2.79 -5.91 21.11
N GLU A 254 -3.20 -5.44 22.29
CA GLU A 254 -2.92 -6.10 23.58
C GLU A 254 -3.44 -7.55 23.63
N ARG A 255 -4.45 -7.88 22.82
CA ARG A 255 -5.06 -9.22 22.73
C ARG A 255 -4.40 -10.12 21.68
N GLY A 256 -3.33 -9.65 21.03
CA GLY A 256 -2.63 -10.37 19.96
C GLY A 256 -2.69 -9.65 18.60
N SER A 257 -2.18 -10.32 17.57
CA SER A 257 -2.16 -9.80 16.20
C SER A 257 -3.26 -10.40 15.33
N TYR A 258 -4.04 -9.56 14.65
CA TYR A 258 -4.90 -9.96 13.52
C TYR A 258 -4.14 -9.78 12.20
N GLN A 259 -4.31 -10.72 11.26
CA GLN A 259 -3.63 -10.69 9.97
C GLN A 259 -4.64 -10.95 8.86
N ASN A 260 -4.80 -9.98 7.95
CA ASN A 260 -5.42 -10.19 6.66
C ASN A 260 -4.35 -9.97 5.59
N ILE A 261 -3.57 -11.03 5.31
CA ILE A 261 -2.47 -10.97 4.34
C ILE A 261 -2.82 -11.93 3.20
N PRO A 262 -3.33 -11.43 2.06
CA PRO A 262 -3.66 -12.30 0.94
C PRO A 262 -2.40 -12.93 0.35
N ALA A 263 -2.55 -14.13 -0.20
CA ALA A 263 -1.46 -14.76 -0.95
C ALA A 263 -1.03 -13.87 -2.13
N GLY A 264 0.26 -13.54 -2.18
CA GLY A 264 0.82 -12.61 -3.16
C GLY A 264 0.49 -11.15 -2.89
N ALA A 265 0.32 -10.76 -1.62
CA ALA A 265 0.28 -9.35 -1.23
C ALA A 265 1.50 -8.60 -1.78
N ALA A 266 1.27 -7.43 -2.38
CA ALA A 266 2.32 -6.62 -2.98
C ALA A 266 3.23 -5.99 -1.91
N PHE A 267 2.61 -5.51 -0.82
CA PHE A 267 3.27 -5.11 0.41
C PHE A 267 2.29 -5.25 1.58
N THR A 268 2.81 -5.18 2.80
CA THR A 268 1.99 -5.27 4.02
C THR A 268 2.09 -3.99 4.82
N LEU A 269 0.96 -3.47 5.30
CA LEU A 269 0.91 -2.39 6.27
C LEU A 269 0.66 -2.97 7.66
N ASN A 270 1.34 -2.42 8.66
CA ASN A 270 1.12 -2.78 10.05
C ASN A 270 0.43 -1.64 10.79
N ASN A 271 -0.67 -1.93 11.46
CA ASN A 271 -1.31 -1.06 12.41
C ASN A 271 -0.89 -1.43 13.84
N TRP A 272 -0.31 -0.49 14.58
CA TRP A 272 0.17 -0.69 15.95
C TRP A 272 -0.76 0.03 16.92
N GLY A 273 -1.61 -0.74 17.61
CA GLY A 273 -2.50 -0.25 18.66
C GLY A 273 -3.48 0.84 18.19
N ASN A 274 -3.87 0.84 16.90
CA ASN A 274 -4.66 1.90 16.27
C ASN A 274 -4.07 3.32 16.34
N GLY A 275 -2.81 3.47 16.78
CA GLY A 275 -2.15 4.78 16.95
C GLY A 275 -1.06 5.05 15.92
N HIS A 276 -0.56 4.02 15.24
CA HIS A 276 0.53 4.17 14.28
C HIS A 276 0.46 3.15 13.15
N TRP A 277 0.94 3.57 11.98
CA TRP A 277 1.03 2.73 10.79
C TRP A 277 2.48 2.68 10.32
N ASN A 278 2.95 1.53 9.86
CA ASN A 278 4.24 1.38 9.16
C ASN A 278 4.16 0.31 8.06
N THR A 279 5.22 0.17 7.27
CA THR A 279 5.24 -0.71 6.08
C THR A 279 6.19 -1.87 6.28
N SER A 280 5.74 -3.09 6.06
CA SER A 280 6.59 -4.27 5.94
C SER A 280 6.92 -4.52 4.48
N LEU A 281 8.21 -4.44 4.16
CA LEU A 281 8.76 -4.76 2.85
C LEU A 281 9.63 -6.01 2.95
N THR A 282 9.61 -6.83 1.90
CA THR A 282 10.41 -8.05 1.82
C THR A 282 11.69 -7.77 1.05
N PHE A 283 12.82 -8.13 1.63
CA PHE A 283 14.16 -8.01 1.04
C PHE A 283 14.78 -9.40 0.95
N LEU A 284 15.68 -9.63 0.00
CA LEU A 284 16.50 -10.84 0.02
C LEU A 284 17.80 -10.57 0.80
N GLY A 285 17.85 -10.94 2.08
CA GLY A 285 18.89 -10.42 2.99
C GLY A 285 19.92 -11.37 3.58
N THR A 286 19.93 -12.67 3.27
CA THR A 286 20.85 -13.59 3.96
C THR A 286 21.41 -14.71 3.09
N PHE A 287 22.71 -15.00 3.25
CA PHE A 287 23.33 -16.30 2.99
C PHE A 287 24.08 -16.74 4.25
N ALA A 288 24.10 -18.06 4.50
CA ALA A 288 24.64 -18.69 5.70
C ALA A 288 25.96 -18.08 6.22
N GLY A 289 25.88 -17.37 7.35
CA GLY A 289 27.01 -17.11 8.24
C GLY A 289 27.80 -15.80 8.06
N LYS A 290 27.42 -14.87 7.18
CA LYS A 290 28.00 -13.50 7.15
C LYS A 290 26.94 -12.42 6.90
N LYS A 291 26.88 -11.42 7.77
CA LYS A 291 25.98 -10.26 7.66
C LYS A 291 26.34 -9.43 6.43
N TYR A 292 25.64 -9.65 5.31
CA TYR A 292 25.54 -8.67 4.22
C TYR A 292 24.36 -7.70 4.46
N ASP A 293 23.77 -7.72 5.66
CA ASP A 293 22.73 -6.79 6.12
C ASP A 293 23.12 -5.32 5.87
N THR A 294 24.43 -5.00 5.88
CA THR A 294 24.96 -3.68 5.53
C THR A 294 24.69 -3.24 4.08
N PHE A 295 24.48 -4.18 3.16
CA PHE A 295 24.24 -3.93 1.74
C PHE A 295 22.76 -3.94 1.36
N THR A 296 21.87 -4.52 2.18
CA THR A 296 20.40 -4.51 1.96
C THR A 296 19.76 -3.16 2.31
N LYS A 297 20.30 -2.08 1.75
CA LYS A 297 19.81 -0.70 1.97
C LYS A 297 18.52 -0.41 1.19
N ASP A 298 18.29 -1.12 0.09
CA ASP A 298 17.14 -0.99 -0.79
C ASP A 298 16.58 -2.38 -1.17
N SER A 299 15.33 -2.46 -1.61
CA SER A 299 14.65 -3.72 -1.97
C SER A 299 15.10 -4.21 -3.34
N VAL A 300 15.34 -3.27 -4.26
CA VAL A 300 15.93 -3.49 -5.58
C VAL A 300 17.44 -3.37 -5.49
N ILE A 301 18.18 -4.31 -6.07
CA ILE A 301 19.64 -4.20 -6.18
C ILE A 301 20.03 -3.16 -7.24
N SER A 302 20.95 -2.27 -6.91
CA SER A 302 21.45 -1.23 -7.81
C SER A 302 22.83 -1.59 -8.39
N LYS A 303 23.23 -0.91 -9.48
CA LYS A 303 24.61 -1.03 -10.01
C LYS A 303 25.65 -0.62 -8.96
N GLU A 304 25.35 0.37 -8.14
CA GLU A 304 26.23 0.79 -7.05
C GLU A 304 26.38 -0.30 -5.98
N GLU A 305 25.28 -0.96 -5.58
CA GLU A 305 25.35 -2.08 -4.64
C GLU A 305 26.18 -3.25 -5.22
N ILE A 306 26.00 -3.59 -6.50
CA ILE A 306 26.82 -4.61 -7.18
C ILE A 306 28.29 -4.21 -7.18
N LYS A 307 28.59 -2.95 -7.52
CA LYS A 307 29.95 -2.40 -7.52
C LYS A 307 30.59 -2.48 -6.14
N GLU A 308 29.91 -2.01 -5.09
CA GLU A 308 30.39 -2.10 -3.70
C GLU A 308 30.71 -3.55 -3.31
N ILE A 309 29.81 -4.49 -3.61
CA ILE A 309 29.99 -5.92 -3.31
C ILE A 309 31.23 -6.49 -4.01
N LEU A 310 31.40 -6.20 -5.30
CA LEU A 310 32.54 -6.66 -6.09
C LEU A 310 33.84 -5.99 -5.67
N LEU A 311 33.81 -4.72 -5.28
CA LEU A 311 34.98 -4.03 -4.72
C LEU A 311 35.50 -4.72 -3.46
N THR A 312 34.62 -5.20 -2.58
CA THR A 312 35.08 -5.98 -1.40
C THR A 312 35.84 -7.27 -1.75
N TYR A 313 35.70 -7.77 -2.98
CA TYR A 313 36.46 -8.91 -3.50
C TYR A 313 37.79 -8.49 -4.13
N THR A 314 37.84 -7.33 -4.79
CA THR A 314 39.03 -6.85 -5.52
C THR A 314 39.99 -6.02 -4.68
N THR A 315 39.51 -5.25 -3.68
CA THR A 315 40.32 -4.23 -2.97
C THR A 315 40.58 -4.51 -1.48
N GLY A 316 39.99 -5.56 -0.88
CA GLY A 316 40.21 -5.86 0.54
C GLY A 316 41.61 -6.37 0.86
N TRP A 317 42.13 -6.20 2.09
CA TRP A 317 43.49 -6.62 2.48
C TRP A 317 43.87 -8.05 2.05
N LYS A 318 42.91 -8.99 2.03
CA LYS A 318 43.12 -10.37 1.55
C LYS A 318 43.38 -10.49 0.04
N SER A 319 43.00 -9.53 -0.80
CA SER A 319 43.35 -9.52 -2.24
C SER A 319 44.82 -9.15 -2.49
N ILE A 320 45.48 -8.53 -1.51
CA ILE A 320 46.93 -8.21 -1.56
C ILE A 320 47.78 -9.47 -1.32
N PHE A 321 47.30 -10.38 -0.45
CA PHE A 321 48.07 -11.55 0.00
C PHE A 321 47.58 -12.89 -0.57
N THR A 322 46.56 -12.90 -1.45
CA THR A 322 46.01 -14.16 -1.97
C THR A 322 45.63 -14.01 -3.44
N PRO A 323 46.10 -14.89 -4.34
CA PRO A 323 45.67 -14.91 -5.74
C PRO A 323 44.15 -15.00 -5.85
N ARG A 324 43.57 -14.13 -6.69
CA ARG A 324 42.12 -14.07 -6.94
C ARG A 324 41.81 -14.61 -8.33
N HIS A 325 41.40 -15.88 -8.41
CA HIS A 325 41.12 -16.58 -9.68
C HIS A 325 40.04 -15.93 -10.55
N HIS A 326 39.15 -15.12 -9.95
CA HIS A 326 38.04 -14.45 -10.65
C HIS A 326 38.20 -12.92 -10.67
N LEU A 327 39.43 -12.41 -10.59
CA LEU A 327 39.68 -10.97 -10.50
C LEU A 327 39.24 -10.22 -11.78
N ASP A 328 39.52 -10.79 -12.94
CA ASP A 328 39.28 -10.12 -14.23
C ASP A 328 37.79 -9.94 -14.50
N ILE A 329 36.99 -10.99 -14.28
CA ILE A 329 35.54 -10.89 -14.39
C ILE A 329 34.97 -9.89 -13.37
N ALA A 330 35.47 -9.86 -12.13
CA ALA A 330 35.01 -8.90 -11.13
C ALA A 330 35.31 -7.45 -11.55
N LYS A 331 36.52 -7.18 -12.06
CA LYS A 331 36.90 -5.86 -12.59
C LYS A 331 36.05 -5.48 -13.80
N GLN A 332 35.76 -6.43 -14.69
CA GLN A 332 34.91 -6.17 -15.84
C GLN A 332 33.47 -5.82 -15.41
N LEU A 333 32.89 -6.56 -14.47
CA LEU A 333 31.55 -6.29 -13.96
C LEU A 333 31.48 -4.94 -13.22
N ILE A 334 32.55 -4.52 -12.52
CA ILE A 334 32.65 -3.18 -11.94
C ILE A 334 32.59 -2.10 -13.04
N LYS A 335 33.35 -2.27 -14.13
CA LYS A 335 33.28 -1.35 -15.29
C LYS A 335 31.88 -1.33 -15.92
N ASP A 336 31.23 -2.49 -15.98
CA ASP A 336 29.85 -2.59 -16.50
C ASP A 336 28.86 -1.83 -15.60
N CYS A 337 29.09 -1.76 -14.28
CA CYS A 337 28.27 -0.96 -13.35
C CYS A 337 28.36 0.54 -13.67
N ASP A 338 29.54 1.01 -14.07
CA ASP A 338 29.79 2.41 -14.43
C ASP A 338 29.28 2.77 -15.85
N ASN A 339 28.91 1.78 -16.66
CA ASN A 339 28.39 2.00 -18.01
C ASN A 339 26.90 2.34 -18.00
N GLU A 340 26.52 3.50 -18.52
CA GLU A 340 25.12 3.98 -18.56
C GLU A 340 24.20 3.12 -19.43
N THR A 341 24.73 2.47 -20.46
CA THR A 341 23.96 1.63 -21.39
C THR A 341 23.74 0.21 -20.85
N ILE A 342 24.44 -0.16 -19.78
CA ILE A 342 24.33 -1.47 -19.14
C ILE A 342 23.44 -1.35 -17.89
N ASN A 343 22.44 -2.22 -17.80
CA ASN A 343 21.53 -2.33 -16.65
C ASN A 343 21.85 -3.55 -15.77
N VAL A 344 21.19 -3.62 -14.61
CA VAL A 344 21.35 -4.69 -13.62
C VAL A 344 21.06 -6.08 -14.22
N THR A 345 20.04 -6.20 -15.08
CA THR A 345 19.69 -7.47 -15.74
C THR A 345 20.83 -7.98 -16.61
N THR A 346 21.44 -7.11 -17.43
CA THR A 346 22.59 -7.47 -18.26
C THR A 346 23.78 -7.92 -17.42
N ILE A 347 24.05 -7.22 -16.31
CA ILE A 347 25.12 -7.57 -15.36
C ILE A 347 24.86 -8.94 -14.73
N ALA A 348 23.63 -9.17 -14.25
CA ALA A 348 23.23 -10.43 -13.63
C ALA A 348 23.31 -11.60 -14.63
N ASN A 349 22.86 -11.42 -15.87
CA ASN A 349 22.96 -12.44 -16.92
C ASN A 349 24.41 -12.77 -17.26
N LYS A 350 25.27 -11.75 -17.38
CA LYS A 350 26.71 -11.93 -17.62
C LYS A 350 27.37 -12.72 -16.48
N LEU A 351 27.01 -12.41 -15.24
CA LEU A 351 27.49 -13.11 -14.06
C LEU A 351 26.97 -14.55 -13.99
N SER A 352 25.68 -14.78 -14.27
CA SER A 352 25.06 -16.10 -14.31
C SER A 352 25.73 -17.02 -15.36
N ARG A 353 25.94 -16.51 -16.58
CA ARG A 353 26.67 -17.24 -17.63
C ARG A 353 28.09 -17.61 -17.20
N TYR A 354 28.83 -16.68 -16.60
CA TYR A 354 30.17 -16.97 -16.08
C TYR A 354 30.13 -18.07 -15.01
N MET A 355 29.10 -18.07 -14.16
CA MET A 355 28.91 -19.10 -13.13
C MET A 355 28.62 -20.48 -13.70
N THR A 356 27.91 -20.58 -14.82
CA THR A 356 27.62 -21.88 -15.46
C THR A 356 28.80 -22.45 -16.24
N GLU A 357 29.69 -21.59 -16.74
CA GLU A 357 30.81 -21.98 -17.61
C GLU A 357 32.12 -22.24 -16.84
N THR A 358 32.16 -21.94 -15.54
CA THR A 358 33.39 -21.97 -14.74
C THR A 358 33.28 -22.98 -13.59
N ASN A 359 34.32 -23.78 -13.39
CA ASN A 359 34.44 -24.60 -12.18
C ASN A 359 34.95 -23.77 -11.01
N PHE A 360 34.30 -23.89 -9.85
CA PHE A 360 34.70 -23.16 -8.66
C PHE A 360 34.98 -24.07 -7.47
N ALA A 361 35.91 -23.65 -6.61
CA ALA A 361 36.09 -24.29 -5.31
C ALA A 361 34.87 -24.08 -4.41
N LYS A 362 34.49 -25.11 -3.62
CA LYS A 362 33.31 -25.13 -2.71
C LYS A 362 33.23 -23.92 -1.75
N ASN A 363 34.38 -23.32 -1.40
CA ASN A 363 34.48 -22.17 -0.50
C ASN A 363 34.82 -20.83 -1.18
N SER A 364 34.69 -20.73 -2.51
CA SER A 364 35.02 -19.51 -3.24
C SER A 364 34.25 -18.30 -2.73
N SER A 365 34.99 -17.25 -2.33
CA SER A 365 34.39 -16.00 -1.90
C SER A 365 33.73 -15.22 -3.03
N PHE A 366 34.08 -15.52 -4.29
CA PHE A 366 33.45 -14.95 -5.47
C PHE A 366 32.05 -15.55 -5.68
N ILE A 367 31.91 -16.89 -5.63
CA ILE A 367 30.61 -17.58 -5.74
C ILE A 367 29.60 -16.98 -4.77
N LYS A 368 29.99 -16.79 -3.51
CA LYS A 368 29.09 -16.28 -2.47
C LYS A 368 28.50 -14.91 -2.83
N ARG A 369 29.31 -14.04 -3.43
CA ARG A 369 28.87 -12.71 -3.89
C ARG A 369 28.03 -12.82 -5.16
N ALA A 370 28.43 -13.70 -6.08
CA ALA A 370 27.74 -13.90 -7.33
C ALA A 370 26.32 -14.44 -7.13
N HIS A 371 26.16 -15.49 -6.29
CA HIS A 371 24.85 -15.98 -5.87
C HIS A 371 24.00 -14.88 -5.22
N TYR A 372 24.58 -14.06 -4.35
CA TYR A 372 23.85 -12.96 -3.71
C TYR A 372 23.36 -11.93 -4.76
N ILE A 373 24.24 -11.49 -5.66
CA ILE A 373 23.91 -10.51 -6.71
C ILE A 373 22.81 -11.07 -7.62
N ILE A 374 22.97 -12.31 -8.11
CA ILE A 374 22.01 -12.97 -8.99
C ILE A 374 20.67 -13.09 -8.28
N ALA A 375 20.63 -13.63 -7.07
CA ALA A 375 19.38 -13.85 -6.35
C ALA A 375 18.66 -12.52 -6.03
N ARG A 376 19.41 -11.44 -5.71
CA ARG A 376 18.81 -10.11 -5.52
C ARG A 376 18.30 -9.50 -6.83
N ALA A 377 19.02 -9.70 -7.93
CA ALA A 377 18.59 -9.23 -9.25
C ALA A 377 17.32 -9.97 -9.68
N GLU A 378 17.31 -11.30 -9.57
CA GLU A 378 16.15 -12.15 -9.86
C GLU A 378 14.95 -11.77 -8.98
N TYR A 379 15.14 -11.56 -7.68
CA TYR A 379 14.07 -11.08 -6.79
C TYR A 379 13.49 -9.74 -7.25
N SER A 380 14.37 -8.80 -7.66
CA SER A 380 13.96 -7.50 -8.16
C SER A 380 13.11 -7.62 -9.43
N LEU A 381 13.42 -8.62 -10.26
CA LEU A 381 12.83 -8.85 -11.57
C LEU A 381 11.63 -9.80 -11.57
N ALA A 382 11.45 -10.61 -10.51
CA ALA A 382 10.40 -11.62 -10.42
C ALA A 382 9.00 -10.99 -10.45
N PRO A 383 7.98 -11.62 -11.08
CA PRO A 383 6.60 -11.17 -11.00
C PRO A 383 6.13 -11.12 -9.54
N ALA A 384 5.26 -10.15 -9.20
CA ALA A 384 4.71 -10.02 -7.83
C ALA A 384 4.00 -11.30 -7.32
N LYS A 385 3.56 -12.20 -8.22
CA LYS A 385 2.97 -13.50 -7.88
C LYS A 385 4.00 -14.56 -7.42
N ASP A 386 5.28 -14.40 -7.80
CA ASP A 386 6.34 -15.40 -7.58
C ASP A 386 7.28 -15.05 -6.42
N ALA A 387 7.26 -13.81 -5.93
CA ALA A 387 8.06 -13.38 -4.78
C ALA A 387 7.77 -14.20 -3.49
N GLY A 388 6.59 -14.84 -3.40
CA GLY A 388 6.21 -15.74 -2.31
C GLY A 388 6.56 -17.23 -2.52
N LYS A 389 7.13 -17.61 -3.67
CA LYS A 389 7.42 -19.02 -4.04
C LYS A 389 8.90 -19.36 -4.23
N PHE A 390 9.82 -18.42 -4.01
CA PHE A 390 11.25 -18.70 -4.14
C PHE A 390 11.80 -19.49 -2.94
N ILE A 391 11.81 -20.82 -3.14
CA ILE A 391 12.75 -21.87 -2.70
C ILE A 391 13.46 -21.59 -1.35
N GLU A 392 13.08 -22.38 -0.34
CA GLU A 392 13.91 -22.55 0.86
C GLU A 392 15.34 -22.95 0.48
N PRO A 393 16.38 -22.40 1.12
CA PRO A 393 17.77 -22.79 0.88
C PRO A 393 18.10 -24.15 1.53
N SER A 394 17.26 -25.17 1.35
CA SER A 394 17.35 -26.48 1.97
C SER A 394 17.59 -27.64 0.98
N SER A 395 18.15 -27.38 -0.23
CA SER A 395 18.47 -28.43 -1.20
C SER A 395 19.87 -28.37 -1.82
N LEU A 396 20.89 -27.99 -1.04
CA LEU A 396 22.29 -28.28 -1.38
C LEU A 396 22.94 -29.13 -0.28
N ASN A 397 22.55 -30.41 -0.26
CA ASN A 397 23.43 -31.48 0.17
C ASN A 397 24.00 -32.16 -1.08
N LEU A 398 25.23 -31.79 -1.43
CA LEU A 398 26.36 -32.61 -1.94
C LEU A 398 27.56 -31.68 -2.22
#